data_AF-A0A9D8FI01-F1
#
_entry.id   AF-A0A9D8FI01-F1
#
_cell.length_a   1.000
_cell.length_b   1.000
_cell.length_c   1.000
_cell.angle_alpha   90.00
_cell.angle_beta   90.00
_cell.angle_gamma   90.00
#
_symmetry.space_group_name_H-M   'P 1'
#
loop_
_entity.id
_entity.type
_entity.pdbx_description
1 polymer ?
#
loop_
_entity_poly.entity_id
_entity_poly.type
_entity_poly.pdbx_seq_one_letter_code
_entity_poly.pdbx_strand_id
1 'polypeptide(L)'
;MSSEEERPKVTKTLFFGVVTIAIGVFIPIIAIFVSVRPEGESLNTWFQRSGSIMVIVAVWAEVKLSHIQHLLNPTGVYTNDCLKLRKEYGTYYNLIVWLVSLIAVAGTLIWGYGDLMIENTK
;
A
#
# COMPACT_ATOMS: atom_id res chain seq x y z
N MET A 1 1.32 29.40 -8.52
CA MET A 1 1.31 28.56 -7.30
C MET A 1 2.70 27.95 -7.18
N SER A 2 3.43 28.28 -6.11
CA SER A 2 4.88 27.99 -5.98
C SER A 2 5.11 26.52 -5.61
N SER A 3 6.14 25.89 -6.15
CA SER A 3 6.58 24.53 -5.75
C SER A 3 6.75 24.33 -4.23
N GLU A 4 6.96 25.38 -3.45
CA GLU A 4 7.06 25.30 -1.99
C GLU A 4 5.76 24.88 -1.31
N GLU A 5 4.60 25.19 -1.89
CA GLU A 5 3.29 24.88 -1.30
C GLU A 5 2.89 23.41 -1.51
N GLU A 6 3.32 22.80 -2.62
CA GLU A 6 3.01 21.40 -2.96
C GLU A 6 3.96 20.39 -2.29
N ARG A 7 5.18 20.80 -1.91
CA ARG A 7 6.16 19.97 -1.19
C ARG A 7 5.57 19.25 0.05
N PRO A 8 4.97 19.95 1.04
CA PRO A 8 4.46 19.30 2.23
C PRO A 8 3.32 18.31 1.93
N LYS A 9 2.54 18.57 0.88
CA LYS A 9 1.48 17.67 0.43
C LYS A 9 2.04 16.37 -0.14
N VAL A 10 3.05 16.46 -1.01
CA VAL A 10 3.76 15.28 -1.55
C VAL A 10 4.38 14.47 -0.42
N THR A 11 5.14 15.09 0.48
CA THR A 11 5.80 14.37 1.58
C THR A 11 4.80 13.68 2.52
N LYS A 12 3.68 14.34 2.86
CA LYS A 12 2.62 13.73 3.68
C LYS A 12 1.99 12.52 2.98
N THR A 13 1.72 12.62 1.68
CA THR A 13 1.14 11.50 0.91
C THR A 13 2.12 10.34 0.77
N LEU A 14 3.42 10.60 0.56
CA LEU A 14 4.44 9.54 0.53
C LEU A 14 4.59 8.87 1.91
N PHE A 15 4.62 9.66 2.99
CA PHE A 15 4.65 9.14 4.36
C PHE A 15 3.42 8.26 4.65
N PHE A 16 2.23 8.71 4.25
CA PHE A 16 1.02 7.91 4.32
C PHE A 16 1.19 6.58 3.57
N GLY A 17 1.69 6.60 2.33
CA GLY A 17 1.97 5.38 1.56
C GLY A 17 2.91 4.40 2.28
N VAL A 18 3.98 4.89 2.90
CA VAL A 18 4.91 4.06 3.70
C VAL A 18 4.21 3.43 4.91
N VAL A 19 3.41 4.20 5.64
CA VAL A 19 2.63 3.71 6.78
C VAL A 19 1.62 2.64 6.33
N THR A 20 0.95 2.87 5.19
CA THR A 20 -0.02 1.93 4.62
C THR A 20 0.64 0.62 4.18
N ILE A 21 1.84 0.69 3.58
CA ILE A 21 2.67 -0.49 3.26
C ILE A 21 2.96 -1.29 4.54
N ALA A 22 3.42 -0.63 5.61
CA ALA A 22 3.72 -1.28 6.87
C ALA A 22 2.46 -1.97 7.43
N ILE A 23 1.34 -1.27 7.51
CA ILE A 23 0.06 -1.83 7.97
C ILE A 23 -0.35 -3.04 7.12
N GLY A 24 -0.29 -2.92 5.79
CA GLY A 24 -0.65 -3.99 4.86
C GLY A 24 0.17 -5.26 5.06
N VAL A 25 1.47 -5.13 5.35
CA VAL A 25 2.36 -6.27 5.64
C VAL A 25 2.12 -6.84 7.04
N PHE A 26 1.90 -5.99 8.05
CA PHE A 26 1.76 -6.45 9.43
C PHE A 26 0.41 -7.12 9.71
N ILE A 27 -0.66 -6.76 9.01
CA ILE A 27 -1.99 -7.38 9.20
C ILE A 27 -1.96 -8.92 9.07
N PRO A 28 -1.49 -9.52 7.96
CA PRO A 28 -1.46 -10.98 7.84
C PRO A 28 -0.49 -11.64 8.82
N ILE A 29 0.61 -10.97 9.19
CA ILE A 29 1.54 -11.46 10.22
C ILE A 29 0.85 -11.52 11.58
N ILE A 30 0.17 -10.43 11.98
CA ILE A 30 -0.58 -10.35 13.24
C ILE A 30 -1.69 -11.42 13.27
N ALA A 31 -2.34 -11.70 12.14
CA ALA A 31 -3.37 -12.73 12.06
C ALA A 31 -2.85 -14.15 12.38
N ILE A 32 -1.56 -14.41 12.15
CA ILE A 32 -0.91 -15.70 12.48
C ILE A 32 -0.55 -15.77 13.97
N PHE A 33 0.01 -14.68 14.53
CA PHE A 33 0.61 -14.71 15.87
C PHE A 33 -0.32 -14.30 17.00
N VAL A 34 -1.33 -13.46 16.72
CA VAL A 34 -2.18 -12.90 17.76
C VAL A 34 -3.52 -13.62 17.79
N SER A 35 -3.89 -14.12 18.97
CA SER A 35 -5.15 -14.82 19.21
C SER A 35 -6.36 -13.88 19.31
N VAL A 36 -6.50 -12.91 18.40
CA VAL A 36 -7.72 -12.08 18.24
C VAL A 36 -8.79 -12.82 17.42
N ARG A 37 -8.55 -14.09 17.10
CA ARG A 37 -9.45 -14.91 16.31
C ARG A 37 -10.78 -15.14 17.06
N PRO A 38 -11.94 -14.97 16.39
CA PRO A 38 -13.23 -15.35 16.96
C PRO A 38 -13.29 -16.83 17.37
N GLU A 39 -14.09 -17.12 18.40
CA GLU A 39 -14.36 -18.50 18.82
C GLU A 39 -15.04 -19.28 17.68
N GLY A 40 -14.53 -20.47 17.37
CA GLY A 40 -15.08 -21.35 16.33
C GLY A 40 -14.49 -21.18 14.92
N GLU A 41 -13.64 -20.17 14.65
CA GLU A 41 -12.95 -20.07 13.36
C GLU A 41 -11.66 -20.88 13.33
N SER A 42 -11.24 -21.36 12.16
CA SER A 42 -9.91 -21.97 11.99
C SER A 42 -8.83 -20.90 11.80
N LEU A 43 -7.57 -21.21 12.11
CA LEU A 43 -6.45 -20.30 11.85
C LEU A 43 -6.32 -20.01 10.36
N ASN A 44 -6.54 -21.02 9.52
CA ASN A 44 -6.49 -20.96 8.06
C ASN A 44 -7.50 -19.94 7.52
N THR A 45 -8.76 -20.05 7.95
CA THR A 45 -9.83 -19.12 7.57
C THR A 45 -9.55 -17.70 8.07
N TRP A 46 -9.01 -17.57 9.29
CA TRP A 46 -8.68 -16.27 9.87
C TRP A 46 -7.55 -15.56 9.09
N PHE A 47 -6.49 -16.29 8.75
CA PHE A 47 -5.40 -15.80 7.91
C PHE A 47 -5.90 -15.41 6.51
N GLN A 48 -6.74 -16.24 5.88
CA GLN A 48 -7.33 -15.93 4.58
C GLN A 48 -8.08 -14.58 4.60
N ARG A 49 -8.88 -14.31 5.64
CA ARG A 49 -9.62 -13.04 5.77
C ARG A 49 -8.71 -11.82 5.94
N SER A 50 -7.56 -11.98 6.58
CA SER A 50 -6.59 -10.90 6.73
C SER A 50 -6.11 -10.34 5.37
N GLY A 51 -6.09 -11.18 4.33
CA GLY A 51 -5.77 -10.79 2.96
C GLY A 51 -6.73 -9.73 2.40
N SER A 52 -8.03 -9.81 2.71
CA SER A 52 -9.01 -8.81 2.27
C SER A 52 -8.74 -7.42 2.86
N ILE A 53 -8.30 -7.37 4.13
CA ILE A 53 -7.94 -6.13 4.80
C ILE A 53 -6.66 -5.56 4.16
N MET A 54 -5.67 -6.41 3.89
CA MET A 54 -4.45 -6.04 3.16
C MET A 54 -4.76 -5.42 1.78
N VAL A 55 -5.71 -5.99 1.02
CA VAL A 55 -6.17 -5.44 -0.27
C VAL A 55 -6.81 -4.07 -0.09
N ILE A 56 -7.75 -3.91 0.84
CA ILE A 56 -8.44 -2.64 1.08
C ILE A 56 -7.44 -1.53 1.43
N VAL A 57 -6.48 -1.85 2.30
CA VAL A 57 -5.41 -0.95 2.74
C VAL A 57 -4.55 -0.54 1.54
N ALA A 58 -4.16 -1.48 0.67
CA ALA A 58 -3.39 -1.19 -0.54
C ALA A 58 -4.15 -0.31 -1.54
N VAL A 59 -5.41 -0.65 -1.84
CA VAL A 59 -6.27 0.14 -2.75
C VAL A 59 -6.44 1.57 -2.22
N TRP A 60 -6.57 1.74 -0.91
CA TRP A 60 -6.68 3.08 -0.32
C TRP A 60 -5.41 3.91 -0.49
N ALA A 61 -4.23 3.31 -0.34
CA ALA A 61 -2.96 3.97 -0.66
C ALA A 61 -2.87 4.35 -2.14
N GLU A 62 -3.28 3.46 -3.05
CA GLU A 62 -3.24 3.71 -4.49
C GLU A 62 -4.10 4.93 -4.88
N VAL A 63 -5.32 5.03 -4.32
CA VAL A 63 -6.19 6.21 -4.52
C VAL A 63 -5.54 7.50 -4.00
N LYS A 64 -4.85 7.46 -2.86
CA LYS A 64 -4.16 8.65 -2.32
C LYS A 64 -2.91 9.02 -3.12
N LEU A 65 -2.18 8.04 -3.63
CA LEU A 65 -0.98 8.24 -4.44
C LEU A 65 -1.32 8.76 -5.85
N SER A 66 -2.42 8.31 -6.45
CA SER A 66 -2.86 8.80 -7.76
C SER A 66 -3.20 10.30 -7.73
N HIS A 67 -3.67 10.80 -6.59
CA HIS A 67 -3.92 12.24 -6.39
C HIS A 67 -2.68 13.12 -6.52
N ILE A 68 -1.47 12.62 -6.21
CA ILE A 68 -0.22 13.40 -6.39
C ILE A 68 0.52 13.05 -7.68
N GLN A 69 0.02 12.08 -8.46
CA GLN A 69 0.66 11.63 -9.69
C GLN A 69 0.86 12.76 -10.70
N HIS A 70 -0.14 13.64 -10.86
CA HIS A 70 -0.08 14.77 -11.79
C HIS A 70 1.01 15.80 -11.43
N LEU A 71 1.41 15.88 -10.16
CA LEU A 71 2.48 16.76 -9.70
C LEU A 71 3.87 16.20 -10.04
N LEU A 72 4.01 14.87 -10.03
CA LEU A 72 5.28 14.17 -10.22
C LEU A 72 5.49 13.70 -11.67
N ASN A 73 4.43 13.33 -12.36
CA ASN A 73 4.42 12.95 -13.77
C ASN A 73 3.35 13.75 -14.54
N PRO A 74 3.49 15.08 -14.67
CA PRO A 74 2.57 15.87 -15.46
C PRO A 74 2.56 15.41 -16.93
N THR A 75 1.41 15.51 -17.58
CA THR A 75 1.23 15.29 -19.02
C THR A 75 0.94 16.63 -19.67
N GLY A 76 1.82 17.14 -20.54
CA GLY A 76 1.63 18.43 -21.23
C GLY A 76 2.71 19.47 -20.94
N VAL A 77 2.34 20.73 -20.73
CA VAL A 77 3.30 21.83 -20.51
C VAL A 77 3.89 21.77 -19.09
N TYR A 78 5.22 21.69 -19.03
CA TYR A 78 5.97 21.53 -17.78
C TYR A 78 6.42 22.88 -17.23
N THR A 79 6.19 23.12 -15.94
CA THR A 79 6.89 24.17 -15.20
C THR A 79 8.19 23.61 -14.62
N ASN A 80 9.22 24.46 -14.48
CA ASN A 80 10.52 24.07 -13.87
C ASN A 80 10.35 23.49 -12.46
N ASP A 81 9.30 23.93 -11.77
CA ASP A 81 8.89 23.51 -10.44
C ASP A 81 8.47 22.02 -10.38
N CYS A 82 7.67 21.56 -11.34
CA CYS A 82 7.28 20.15 -11.43
C CYS A 82 8.48 19.23 -11.72
N LEU A 83 9.42 19.69 -12.55
CA LEU A 83 10.66 18.97 -12.84
C LEU A 83 11.54 18.79 -11.59
N LYS A 84 11.61 19.82 -10.74
CA LYS A 84 12.35 19.77 -9.47
C LYS A 84 11.72 18.77 -8.49
N LEU A 85 10.40 18.81 -8.33
CA LEU A 85 9.64 17.85 -7.51
C LEU A 85 9.79 16.42 -8.02
N ARG A 86 9.67 16.20 -9.34
CA ARG A 86 9.87 14.89 -9.96
C ARG A 86 11.27 14.34 -9.72
N LYS A 87 12.30 15.17 -9.85
CA LYS A 87 13.70 14.74 -9.62
C LYS A 87 13.96 14.35 -8.17
N GLU A 88 13.30 15.02 -7.23
CA GLU A 88 13.46 14.80 -5.79
C GLU A 88 12.65 13.59 -5.28
N TYR A 89 11.39 13.47 -5.71
CA TYR A 89 10.43 12.49 -5.15
C TYR A 89 9.99 11.39 -6.11
N GLY A 90 10.25 11.52 -7.42
CA GLY A 90 9.71 10.61 -8.44
C GLY A 90 10.14 9.15 -8.24
N THR A 91 11.40 8.91 -7.87
CA THR A 91 11.88 7.55 -7.60
C THR A 91 11.18 6.93 -6.39
N TYR A 92 11.06 7.68 -5.29
CA TYR A 92 10.38 7.23 -4.07
C TYR A 92 8.89 6.97 -4.33
N TYR A 93 8.23 7.86 -5.07
CA TYR A 93 6.84 7.70 -5.47
C TYR A 93 6.63 6.42 -6.28
N ASN A 94 7.44 6.22 -7.33
CA ASN A 94 7.32 5.02 -8.18
C ASN A 94 7.58 3.74 -7.39
N LEU A 95 8.56 3.74 -6.48
CA LEU A 95 8.84 2.61 -5.61
C LEU A 95 7.65 2.31 -4.68
N ILE A 96 7.08 3.33 -4.03
CA ILE A 96 5.93 3.18 -3.14
C ILE A 96 4.71 2.66 -3.91
N VAL A 97 4.40 3.23 -5.08
CA VAL A 97 3.29 2.76 -5.94
C VAL A 97 3.48 1.29 -6.30
N TRP A 98 4.69 0.91 -6.74
CA TRP A 98 4.99 -0.47 -7.08
C TRP A 98 4.83 -1.42 -5.88
N LEU A 99 5.33 -1.04 -4.70
CA LEU A 99 5.18 -1.83 -3.47
C LEU A 99 3.70 -1.95 -3.05
N VAL A 100 2.91 -0.88 -3.14
CA VAL A 100 1.47 -0.91 -2.86
C VAL A 100 0.74 -1.85 -3.81
N SER A 101 1.04 -1.81 -5.11
CA SER A 101 0.46 -2.74 -6.09
C SER A 101 0.85 -4.19 -5.78
N LEU A 102 2.09 -4.47 -5.37
CA LEU A 102 2.50 -5.81 -4.95
C LEU A 102 1.74 -6.28 -3.70
N ILE A 103 1.52 -5.39 -2.73
CA ILE A 103 0.73 -5.70 -1.53
C ILE A 103 -0.71 -6.02 -1.90
N ALA A 104 -1.31 -5.29 -2.85
CA ALA A 104 -2.65 -5.61 -3.33
C ALA A 104 -2.70 -7.02 -3.93
N VAL A 105 -1.76 -7.36 -4.81
CA VAL A 105 -1.67 -8.70 -5.42
C VAL A 105 -1.46 -9.79 -4.36
N ALA A 106 -0.52 -9.59 -3.43
CA ALA A 106 -0.25 -10.53 -2.35
C ALA A 106 -1.48 -10.71 -1.43
N GLY A 107 -2.17 -9.61 -1.09
CA GLY A 107 -3.39 -9.64 -0.31
C GLY A 107 -4.50 -10.40 -1.02
N THR A 108 -4.65 -10.25 -2.34
CA THR A 108 -5.62 -11.03 -3.13
C THR A 108 -5.27 -12.52 -3.14
N LEU A 109 -3.99 -12.88 -3.22
CA LEU A 109 -3.55 -14.28 -3.14
C LEU A 109 -3.83 -14.88 -1.76
N ILE A 110 -3.53 -14.16 -0.67
CA ILE A 110 -3.86 -14.59 0.69
C ILE A 110 -5.37 -14.71 0.86
N TRP A 111 -6.14 -13.76 0.33
CA TRP A 111 -7.59 -13.79 0.43
C TRP A 111 -8.23 -14.95 -0.35
N GLY A 112 -7.69 -15.28 -1.52
CA GLY A 112 -8.18 -16.39 -2.33
C GLY A 112 -7.71 -17.77 -1.87
N TYR A 113 -6.45 -17.88 -1.42
CA TYR A 113 -5.76 -19.16 -1.23
C TYR A 113 -5.07 -19.31 0.13
N GLY A 114 -5.32 -18.41 1.09
CA GLY A 114 -4.64 -18.41 2.40
C GLY A 114 -4.93 -19.65 3.23
N ASP A 115 -6.04 -20.33 2.99
CA ASP A 115 -6.37 -21.60 3.60
C ASP A 115 -5.40 -22.73 3.21
N LEU A 116 -5.05 -22.82 1.92
CA LEU A 116 -4.10 -23.80 1.38
C LEU A 116 -2.65 -23.56 1.83
N MET A 117 -2.28 -22.30 2.07
CA MET A 117 -0.91 -21.93 2.45
C MET A 117 -0.53 -22.43 3.84
N ILE A 118 -1.47 -22.39 4.80
CA ILE A 118 -1.23 -22.86 6.16
C ILE A 118 -1.47 -24.37 6.29
N GLU A 119 -2.38 -24.95 5.50
CA GLU A 119 -2.70 -26.38 5.54
C GLU A 119 -1.47 -27.28 5.27
N ASN A 120 -0.56 -26.87 4.39
CA ASN A 120 0.67 -27.61 4.06
C ASN A 120 1.83 -27.43 5.06
N THR A 121 1.63 -26.73 6.19
CA THR A 121 2.70 -26.50 7.19
C THR A 121 2.59 -27.46 8.38
N LYS A 122 2.15 -28.71 8.15
CA LYS A 122 2.11 -29.80 9.13
C LYS A 122 3.01 -30.95 8.74
#